data_AF-A0A1K2HAV8-F1
#
_entry.id   AF-A0A1K2HAV8-F1
#
_cell.length_a   1.000
_cell.length_b   1.000
_cell.length_c   1.000
_cell.angle_alpha   90.00
_cell.angle_beta   90.00
_cell.angle_gamma   90.00
#
_symmetry.space_group_name_H-M   'P 1'
#
loop_
_entity.id
_entity.type
_entity.pdbx_description
1 polymer ?
#
loop_
_entity_poly.entity_id
_entity_poly.type
_entity_poly.pdbx_seq_one_letter_code
_entity_poly.pdbx_strand_id
1 'polypeptide(L)'
;MNTFSARDKSQTIAVLTREALQSYQVIDKKLVRNGSVPIKTADVVNDSLLIDKTLLFSTGHVTSSTKDFYIYTLDLDNGNLHKNKRQAFPTTGEVKDSQHFYTLTSEAGLKTTVQQFSKTGKFLKEAVIDAPSVGTQVFEYGDETFVMAGTEDLGYDETYYRGRLHIFDTKNLAYKRYVDLETDDAPYRKNYSSMQVINGVGYCFSDVKRKRHDTTPMEPDNTLLSYEFATGEMKEISLTGTPVKWLSKSSAYLIYVLADEETKSSLRLVNMTTGDEYILPADELIGQSSQIDVINNQYVVVAGKNHLGLYDLLTGTFLDDIKLKKKEDEADMLVKLSYLS
;
A
#
# COMPACT_ATOMS: atom_id res chain seq x y z
N MET A 1 -13.78 7.32 -29.93
CA MET A 1 -13.01 6.44 -29.02
C MET A 1 -11.99 7.33 -28.33
N ASN A 2 -12.05 7.45 -27.01
CA ASN A 2 -11.12 8.29 -26.25
C ASN A 2 -9.92 7.45 -25.84
N THR A 3 -8.85 7.53 -26.62
CA THR A 3 -7.55 6.95 -26.28
C THR A 3 -6.86 7.83 -25.24
N PHE A 4 -6.24 7.22 -24.22
CA PHE A 4 -5.31 7.90 -23.32
C PHE A 4 -4.13 8.47 -24.12
N SER A 5 -4.17 9.74 -24.52
CA SER A 5 -2.99 10.42 -25.06
C SER A 5 -2.32 11.22 -23.94
N ALA A 6 -1.45 10.58 -23.18
CA ALA A 6 -0.55 11.31 -22.29
C ALA A 6 0.48 12.05 -23.15
N ARG A 7 0.38 13.39 -23.22
CA ARG A 7 1.37 14.24 -23.91
C ARG A 7 2.72 14.29 -23.19
N ASP A 8 2.74 13.91 -21.91
CA ASP A 8 3.94 13.61 -21.13
C ASP A 8 3.60 12.48 -20.15
N LYS A 9 4.21 11.31 -20.35
CA LYS A 9 3.81 10.09 -19.64
C LYS A 9 4.21 10.12 -18.15
N SER A 10 5.27 10.85 -17.82
CA SER A 10 5.87 10.96 -16.46
C SER A 10 5.03 11.73 -15.43
N GLN A 11 3.86 12.26 -15.79
CA GLN A 11 3.07 13.15 -14.92
C GLN A 11 1.57 12.80 -14.86
N THR A 12 1.19 11.58 -15.24
CA THR A 12 -0.23 11.21 -15.37
C THR A 12 -0.75 10.49 -14.14
N ILE A 13 -1.51 11.18 -13.29
CA ILE A 13 -2.21 10.62 -12.13
C ILE A 13 -3.43 9.83 -12.61
N ALA A 14 -3.57 8.56 -12.23
CA ALA A 14 -4.74 7.74 -12.54
C ALA A 14 -5.71 7.67 -11.35
N VAL A 15 -7.01 7.76 -11.61
CA VAL A 15 -8.04 7.72 -10.58
C VAL A 15 -9.16 6.79 -11.01
N LEU A 16 -9.34 5.68 -10.30
CA LEU A 16 -10.40 4.73 -10.56
C LEU A 16 -11.66 5.11 -9.77
N THR A 17 -12.73 5.31 -10.51
CA THR A 17 -14.07 5.51 -9.96
C THR A 17 -14.94 4.30 -10.34
N ARG A 18 -16.09 4.15 -9.69
CA ARG A 18 -17.08 3.10 -10.05
C ARG A 18 -17.54 3.19 -11.51
N GLU A 19 -17.55 4.40 -12.07
CA GLU A 19 -18.11 4.68 -13.39
C GLU A 19 -17.04 4.81 -14.47
N ALA A 20 -15.81 5.10 -14.09
CA ALA A 20 -14.75 5.44 -15.02
C ALA A 20 -13.35 5.35 -14.39
N LEU A 21 -12.36 5.01 -15.20
CA LEU A 21 -10.98 5.41 -14.95
C LEU A 21 -10.80 6.82 -15.50
N GLN A 22 -10.28 7.72 -14.67
CA GLN A 22 -9.96 9.10 -15.00
C GLN A 22 -8.44 9.29 -14.93
N SER A 23 -7.91 10.19 -15.76
CA SER A 23 -6.53 10.64 -15.62
C SER A 23 -6.45 12.15 -15.42
N TYR A 24 -5.48 12.56 -14.62
CA TYR A 24 -5.17 13.93 -14.29
C TYR A 24 -3.68 14.18 -14.53
N GLN A 25 -3.33 15.43 -14.80
CA GLN A 25 -1.96 15.90 -14.89
C GLN A 25 -1.82 17.18 -14.08
N VAL A 26 -0.61 17.44 -13.58
CA VAL A 26 -0.31 18.72 -12.94
C VAL A 26 0.15 19.71 -14.01
N ILE A 27 -0.64 20.74 -14.29
CA ILE A 27 -0.33 21.80 -15.25
C ILE A 27 -0.52 23.14 -14.54
N ASP A 28 0.49 24.01 -14.57
CA ASP A 28 0.47 25.33 -13.94
C ASP A 28 -0.04 25.30 -12.48
N LYS A 29 0.49 24.35 -11.70
CA LYS A 29 0.12 24.11 -10.28
C LYS A 29 -1.34 23.71 -10.05
N LYS A 30 -2.01 23.15 -11.06
CA LYS A 30 -3.41 22.67 -10.97
C LYS A 30 -3.54 21.24 -11.47
N LEU A 31 -4.54 20.53 -10.95
CA LEU A 31 -4.94 19.23 -11.45
C LEU A 31 -5.86 19.43 -12.66
N VAL A 32 -5.40 18.99 -13.82
CA VAL A 32 -6.16 19.08 -15.08
C VAL A 32 -6.52 17.68 -15.52
N ARG A 33 -7.83 17.42 -15.69
CA ARG A 33 -8.30 16.14 -16.23
C ARG A 33 -7.83 15.99 -17.67
N ASN A 34 -7.07 14.93 -17.93
CA ASN A 34 -6.51 14.61 -19.24
C ASN A 34 -7.37 13.58 -20.01
N GLY A 35 -8.05 12.67 -19.31
CA GLY A 35 -8.77 11.60 -19.97
C GLY A 35 -9.80 10.90 -19.10
N SER A 36 -10.64 10.10 -19.75
CA SER A 36 -11.58 9.22 -19.07
C SER A 36 -12.02 8.05 -19.93
N VAL A 37 -12.01 6.87 -19.33
CA VAL A 37 -12.53 5.64 -19.91
C VAL A 37 -13.67 5.15 -19.03
N PRO A 38 -14.91 5.05 -19.55
CA PRO A 38 -16.03 4.47 -18.80
C PRO A 38 -15.74 3.02 -18.42
N ILE A 39 -16.14 2.63 -17.22
CA ILE A 39 -16.03 1.26 -16.74
C ILE A 39 -17.41 0.76 -16.38
N LYS A 40 -17.68 -0.51 -16.71
CA LYS A 40 -18.94 -1.19 -16.36
C LYS A 40 -18.69 -2.19 -15.23
N THR A 41 -18.17 -1.71 -14.10
CA THR A 41 -17.95 -2.54 -12.91
C THR A 41 -19.10 -2.32 -11.93
N ALA A 42 -19.87 -3.38 -11.68
CA ALA A 42 -20.99 -3.34 -10.75
C ALA A 42 -20.57 -3.49 -9.27
N ASP A 43 -19.29 -3.76 -9.00
CA ASP A 43 -18.83 -4.23 -7.71
C ASP A 43 -17.83 -3.26 -7.03
N VAL A 44 -17.82 -3.28 -5.70
CA VAL A 44 -17.01 -2.42 -4.82
C VAL A 44 -15.52 -2.74 -4.99
N VAL A 45 -14.71 -1.76 -5.37
CA VAL A 45 -13.26 -1.90 -5.45
C VAL A 45 -12.65 -1.61 -4.09
N ASN A 46 -11.89 -2.54 -3.51
CA ASN A 46 -11.30 -2.35 -2.18
C ASN A 46 -9.79 -2.15 -2.27
N ASP A 47 -9.11 -3.01 -3.03
CA ASP A 47 -7.68 -2.90 -3.25
C ASP A 47 -7.36 -2.87 -4.75
N SER A 48 -6.30 -2.16 -5.10
CA SER A 48 -5.80 -2.09 -6.47
C SER A 48 -4.30 -1.96 -6.55
N LEU A 49 -3.74 -2.33 -7.70
CA LEU A 49 -2.33 -2.23 -8.03
C LEU A 49 -2.19 -1.79 -9.50
N LEU A 50 -1.40 -0.77 -9.81
CA LEU A 50 -1.05 -0.42 -11.19
C LEU A 50 0.34 -0.98 -11.45
N ILE A 51 0.44 -1.80 -12.48
CA ILE A 51 1.69 -2.38 -12.95
C ILE A 51 1.84 -1.98 -14.39
N ASP A 52 2.84 -1.14 -14.65
CA ASP A 52 3.03 -0.52 -15.96
C ASP A 52 1.72 0.16 -16.43
N LYS A 53 1.11 -0.34 -17.50
CA LYS A 53 -0.16 0.15 -18.05
C LYS A 53 -1.36 -0.74 -17.72
N THR A 54 -1.26 -1.58 -16.70
CA THR A 54 -2.35 -2.48 -16.31
C THR A 54 -2.81 -2.21 -14.89
N LEU A 55 -4.07 -1.82 -14.73
CA LEU A 55 -4.69 -1.63 -13.42
C LEU A 55 -5.35 -2.91 -12.95
N LEU A 56 -4.81 -3.45 -11.87
CA LEU A 56 -5.34 -4.56 -11.12
C LEU A 56 -6.26 -4.03 -10.04
N PHE A 57 -7.43 -4.63 -9.88
CA PHE A 57 -8.30 -4.34 -8.75
C PHE A 57 -9.19 -5.53 -8.41
N SER A 58 -9.59 -5.61 -7.15
CA SER A 58 -10.44 -6.69 -6.63
C SER A 58 -11.78 -6.14 -6.16
N THR A 59 -12.81 -6.98 -6.20
CA THR A 59 -14.18 -6.56 -5.88
C THR A 59 -14.66 -6.96 -4.47
N GLY A 60 -13.77 -7.27 -3.54
CA GLY A 60 -14.12 -7.95 -2.28
C GLY A 60 -13.56 -7.28 -1.02
N HIS A 61 -14.44 -7.02 -0.05
CA HIS A 61 -14.13 -6.76 1.36
C HIS A 61 -15.39 -6.97 2.22
N VAL A 62 -16.20 -7.96 1.86
CA VAL A 62 -17.42 -8.27 2.63
C VAL A 62 -17.18 -9.60 3.30
N THR A 63 -16.89 -9.53 4.60
CA THR A 63 -16.69 -10.64 5.55
C THR A 63 -17.86 -11.64 5.61
N SER A 64 -18.96 -11.40 4.87
CA SER A 64 -20.15 -12.24 4.81
C SER A 64 -20.57 -12.69 3.39
N SER A 65 -19.78 -12.41 2.35
CA SER A 65 -20.14 -12.74 0.97
C SER A 65 -19.70 -14.16 0.56
N THR A 66 -20.65 -15.03 0.25
CA THR A 66 -20.46 -16.35 -0.40
C THR A 66 -20.22 -16.27 -1.91
N LYS A 67 -19.98 -15.07 -2.47
CA LYS A 67 -19.85 -14.85 -3.91
C LYS A 67 -18.44 -15.13 -4.42
N ASP A 68 -18.39 -15.54 -5.69
CA ASP A 68 -17.18 -15.64 -6.49
C ASP A 68 -16.32 -14.35 -6.38
N PHE A 69 -15.04 -14.51 -6.04
CA PHE A 69 -14.08 -13.42 -6.04
C PHE A 69 -13.47 -13.26 -7.42
N TYR A 70 -13.11 -12.03 -7.79
CA TYR A 70 -12.51 -11.74 -9.09
C TYR A 70 -11.31 -10.83 -8.97
N ILE A 71 -10.29 -11.14 -9.78
CA ILE A 71 -9.21 -10.19 -10.10
C ILE A 71 -9.54 -9.59 -11.45
N TYR A 72 -9.60 -8.27 -11.49
CA TYR A 72 -9.76 -7.50 -12.71
C TYR A 72 -8.41 -6.94 -13.14
N THR A 73 -8.13 -6.99 -14.44
CA THR A 73 -7.01 -6.27 -15.05
C THR A 73 -7.56 -5.36 -16.14
N LEU A 74 -7.21 -4.07 -16.10
CA LEU A 74 -7.59 -3.09 -17.09
C LEU A 74 -6.34 -2.61 -17.83
N ASP A 75 -6.24 -2.93 -19.11
CA ASP A 75 -5.22 -2.40 -20.01
C ASP A 75 -5.54 -0.93 -20.32
N LEU A 76 -4.64 -0.03 -19.94
CA LEU A 76 -4.82 1.41 -20.08
C LEU A 76 -4.60 1.92 -21.51
N ASP A 77 -3.92 1.17 -22.39
CA ASP A 77 -3.71 1.60 -23.77
C ASP A 77 -4.99 1.45 -24.61
N ASN A 78 -5.74 0.37 -24.38
CA ASN A 78 -6.90 0.00 -25.20
C ASN A 78 -8.22 -0.09 -24.43
N GLY A 79 -8.19 0.02 -23.09
CA GLY A 79 -9.37 -0.06 -22.22
C GLY A 79 -9.92 -1.48 -22.03
N ASN A 80 -9.15 -2.52 -22.39
CA ASN A 80 -9.60 -3.91 -22.25
C ASN A 80 -9.63 -4.33 -20.78
N LEU A 81 -10.80 -4.75 -20.32
CA LEU A 81 -11.02 -5.30 -18.99
C LEU A 81 -11.02 -6.83 -19.06
N HIS A 82 -10.07 -7.48 -18.40
CA HIS A 82 -10.10 -8.91 -18.15
C HIS A 82 -10.62 -9.20 -16.74
N LYS A 83 -11.42 -10.26 -16.62
CA LYS A 83 -12.05 -10.71 -15.39
C LYS A 83 -11.66 -12.16 -15.13
N ASN A 84 -10.97 -12.43 -14.03
CA ASN A 84 -10.50 -13.76 -13.66
C ASN A 84 -11.18 -14.22 -12.35
N LYS A 85 -11.99 -15.29 -12.40
CA LYS A 85 -12.70 -15.88 -11.24
C LYS A 85 -11.74 -16.61 -10.30
N ARG A 86 -11.96 -16.49 -8.98
CA ARG A 86 -11.17 -17.12 -7.91
C ARG A 86 -12.05 -17.68 -6.79
N GLN A 87 -11.52 -18.70 -6.11
CA GLN A 87 -12.23 -19.52 -5.12
C GLN A 87 -12.22 -18.93 -3.69
N ALA A 88 -11.22 -18.14 -3.30
CA ALA A 88 -11.13 -17.52 -1.98
C ALA A 88 -10.27 -16.24 -2.02
N PHE A 89 -10.46 -15.34 -1.05
CA PHE A 89 -9.89 -13.98 -0.98
C PHE A 89 -9.01 -13.82 0.24
N PRO A 90 -7.73 -13.41 0.10
CA PRO A 90 -7.10 -12.52 1.10
C PRO A 90 -6.29 -11.33 0.52
N THR A 91 -5.88 -10.46 1.45
CA THR A 91 -5.15 -9.18 1.31
C THR A 91 -4.25 -9.07 0.07
N THR A 92 -4.46 -8.05 -0.75
CA THR A 92 -3.51 -7.75 -1.83
C THR A 92 -2.25 -7.14 -1.21
N GLY A 93 -1.19 -7.94 -1.07
CA GLY A 93 0.13 -7.36 -0.89
C GLY A 93 0.68 -6.87 -2.24
N GLU A 94 1.39 -5.76 -2.23
CA GLU A 94 1.88 -5.11 -3.43
C GLU A 94 3.39 -5.31 -3.62
N VAL A 95 3.88 -5.98 -4.69
CA VAL A 95 4.99 -5.46 -5.52
C VAL A 95 4.93 -5.91 -6.97
N LYS A 96 5.53 -4.98 -7.69
CA LYS A 96 5.84 -4.65 -9.07
C LYS A 96 7.19 -5.24 -9.50
N ASP A 97 7.16 -6.26 -10.33
CA ASP A 97 7.98 -6.25 -11.55
C ASP A 97 7.06 -5.88 -12.74
N SER A 98 7.60 -5.52 -13.90
CA SER A 98 6.78 -5.08 -15.05
C SER A 98 5.88 -6.18 -15.65
N GLN A 99 6.01 -7.43 -15.21
CA GLN A 99 5.42 -8.62 -15.82
C GLN A 99 4.50 -9.40 -14.88
N HIS A 100 4.65 -9.26 -13.57
CA HIS A 100 3.99 -10.07 -12.56
C HIS A 100 3.37 -9.25 -11.43
N PHE A 101 2.37 -9.83 -10.79
CA PHE A 101 1.84 -9.35 -9.52
C PHE A 101 1.63 -10.50 -8.56
N TYR A 102 1.60 -10.18 -7.27
CA TYR A 102 1.38 -11.14 -6.21
C TYR A 102 0.09 -10.85 -5.46
N THR A 103 -0.53 -11.90 -4.93
CA THR A 103 -1.60 -11.79 -3.94
C THR A 103 -1.26 -12.68 -2.76
N LEU A 104 -1.70 -12.30 -1.56
CA LEU A 104 -1.56 -13.14 -0.39
C LEU A 104 -2.88 -13.81 -0.09
N THR A 105 -2.80 -15.07 0.32
CA THR A 105 -3.92 -15.82 0.83
C THR A 105 -3.70 -16.29 2.27
N SER A 106 -4.15 -15.52 3.26
CA SER A 106 -4.18 -15.89 4.67
C SER A 106 -5.51 -16.55 5.06
N GLU A 107 -5.46 -17.82 5.45
CA GLU A 107 -6.52 -18.45 6.25
C GLU A 107 -6.16 -18.23 7.73
N ALA A 108 -7.02 -17.53 8.48
CA ALA A 108 -6.74 -17.15 9.87
C ALA A 108 -6.26 -18.35 10.70
N GLY A 109 -5.06 -18.27 11.26
CA GLY A 109 -4.48 -19.28 12.14
C GLY A 109 -3.98 -20.56 11.46
N LEU A 110 -3.92 -20.63 10.13
CA LEU A 110 -3.48 -21.85 9.42
C LEU A 110 -2.26 -21.61 8.53
N LYS A 111 -2.42 -20.92 7.41
CA LYS A 111 -1.38 -20.77 6.40
C LYS A 111 -1.53 -19.45 5.64
N THR A 112 -0.40 -18.87 5.25
CA THR A 112 -0.35 -17.79 4.25
C THR A 112 0.17 -18.34 2.94
N THR A 113 -0.60 -18.22 1.86
CA THR A 113 -0.21 -18.62 0.49
C THR A 113 0.10 -17.40 -0.34
N VAL A 114 1.30 -17.32 -0.90
CA VAL A 114 1.72 -16.29 -1.85
C VAL A 114 1.42 -16.79 -3.25
N GLN A 115 0.64 -16.06 -4.02
CA GLN A 115 0.28 -16.44 -5.39
C GLN A 115 0.83 -15.41 -6.36
N GLN A 116 1.56 -15.86 -7.39
CA GLN A 116 2.05 -15.02 -8.47
C GLN A 116 1.18 -15.18 -9.72
N PHE A 117 0.92 -14.05 -10.37
CA PHE A 117 0.16 -13.95 -11.60
C PHE A 117 0.92 -13.15 -12.64
N SER A 118 0.62 -13.38 -13.92
CA SER A 118 1.03 -12.48 -14.99
C SER A 118 0.30 -11.15 -14.90
N LYS A 119 0.81 -10.10 -15.54
CA LYS A 119 0.12 -8.80 -15.66
C LYS A 119 -1.30 -8.88 -16.21
N THR A 120 -1.65 -9.93 -16.97
CA THR A 120 -3.01 -10.15 -17.51
C THR A 120 -3.93 -10.90 -16.54
N GLY A 121 -3.47 -11.27 -15.34
CA GLY A 121 -4.25 -12.00 -14.34
C GLY A 121 -4.19 -13.52 -14.44
N LYS A 122 -3.31 -14.07 -15.29
CA LYS A 122 -3.13 -15.53 -15.40
C LYS A 122 -2.32 -16.02 -14.21
N PHE A 123 -2.80 -17.06 -13.52
CA PHE A 123 -2.04 -17.72 -12.44
C PHE A 123 -0.76 -18.34 -12.99
N LEU A 124 0.35 -18.15 -12.28
CA LEU A 124 1.65 -18.70 -12.66
C LEU A 124 2.11 -19.78 -11.69
N LYS A 125 2.17 -19.46 -10.39
CA LYS A 125 2.66 -20.34 -9.32
C LYS A 125 2.29 -19.79 -7.95
N GLU A 126 2.49 -20.60 -6.92
CA GLU A 126 2.28 -20.21 -5.54
C GLU A 126 3.31 -20.84 -4.60
N ALA A 127 3.46 -20.24 -3.42
CA ALA A 127 4.25 -20.74 -2.32
C ALA A 127 3.46 -20.62 -1.02
N VAL A 128 3.72 -21.49 -0.05
CA VAL A 128 3.00 -21.51 1.22
C VAL A 128 3.98 -21.26 2.35
N ILE A 129 3.64 -20.32 3.22
CA ILE A 129 4.24 -20.17 4.55
C ILE A 129 3.52 -21.18 5.44
N ASP A 130 4.21 -22.29 5.73
CA ASP A 130 3.67 -23.38 6.53
C ASP A 130 3.78 -23.08 8.04
N ALA A 131 3.15 -21.99 8.44
CA ALA A 131 2.99 -21.58 9.83
C ALA A 131 1.67 -20.80 9.97
N PRO A 132 1.00 -20.90 11.13
CA PRO A 132 -0.14 -20.02 11.45
C PRO A 132 0.32 -18.58 11.28
N SER A 133 -0.13 -17.93 10.23
CA SER A 133 0.38 -16.63 9.83
C SER A 133 -0.69 -15.84 9.12
N VAL A 134 -0.65 -14.53 9.32
CA VAL A 134 -1.47 -13.57 8.60
C VAL A 134 -0.51 -12.68 7.80
N GLY A 135 -0.38 -13.00 6.52
CA GLY A 135 0.34 -12.16 5.57
C GLY A 135 -0.31 -10.78 5.45
N THR A 136 0.47 -9.73 5.65
CA THR A 136 0.04 -8.34 5.59
C THR A 136 0.48 -7.66 4.30
N GLN A 137 1.65 -8.02 3.77
CA GLN A 137 2.19 -7.44 2.54
C GLN A 137 3.15 -8.42 1.85
N VAL A 138 3.19 -8.41 0.52
CA VAL A 138 4.23 -9.06 -0.28
C VAL A 138 4.91 -7.99 -1.09
N PHE A 139 6.25 -7.97 -1.13
CA PHE A 139 7.02 -7.05 -1.95
C PHE A 139 8.26 -7.73 -2.59
N GLU A 140 8.94 -7.10 -3.53
CA GLU A 140 10.22 -7.58 -4.10
C GLU A 140 11.32 -6.55 -3.86
N TYR A 141 12.54 -7.02 -3.64
CA TYR A 141 13.75 -6.20 -3.59
C TYR A 141 14.95 -7.04 -4.05
N GLY A 142 15.65 -6.57 -5.09
CA GLY A 142 16.67 -7.39 -5.76
C GLY A 142 16.06 -8.65 -6.39
N ASP A 143 16.72 -9.80 -6.22
CA ASP A 143 16.26 -11.11 -6.70
C ASP A 143 15.37 -11.86 -5.67
N GLU A 144 14.90 -11.16 -4.65
CA GLU A 144 14.12 -11.74 -3.55
C GLU A 144 12.70 -11.18 -3.49
N THR A 145 11.75 -12.08 -3.20
CA THR A 145 10.37 -11.75 -2.86
C THR A 145 10.21 -11.87 -1.35
N PHE A 146 9.71 -10.82 -0.72
CA PHE A 146 9.50 -10.70 0.70
C PHE A 146 8.02 -10.76 1.01
N VAL A 147 7.66 -11.46 2.08
CA VAL A 147 6.31 -11.48 2.61
C VAL A 147 6.39 -11.06 4.07
N MET A 148 5.83 -9.91 4.38
CA MET A 148 5.63 -9.50 5.75
C MET A 148 4.39 -10.20 6.29
N ALA A 149 4.56 -10.88 7.42
CA ALA A 149 3.48 -11.62 8.05
C ALA A 149 3.61 -11.57 9.57
N GLY A 150 2.48 -11.42 10.25
CA GLY A 150 2.37 -11.78 11.66
C GLY A 150 2.28 -13.30 11.75
N THR A 151 3.26 -13.97 12.35
CA THR A 151 3.27 -15.43 12.52
C THR A 151 2.96 -15.76 13.98
N GLU A 152 1.95 -16.59 14.24
CA GLU A 152 1.66 -17.08 15.59
C GLU A 152 2.81 -17.98 16.04
N ASP A 153 3.32 -17.69 17.22
CA ASP A 153 4.26 -18.53 17.92
C ASP A 153 3.52 -19.20 19.09
N LEU A 154 3.54 -20.52 19.11
CA LEU A 154 2.90 -21.32 20.16
C LEU A 154 3.95 -21.61 21.24
N GLY A 155 4.14 -20.65 22.14
CA GLY A 155 5.03 -20.79 23.29
C GLY A 155 4.31 -20.51 24.60
N TYR A 156 4.33 -21.47 25.53
CA TYR A 156 3.81 -21.44 26.91
C TYR A 156 2.48 -20.68 27.09
N ASP A 157 1.39 -21.45 27.08
CA ASP A 157 0.01 -21.11 27.47
C ASP A 157 -0.71 -19.96 26.72
N GLU A 158 -0.07 -19.21 25.82
CA GLU A 158 -0.73 -18.13 25.05
C GLU A 158 -0.30 -18.07 23.57
N THR A 159 -1.27 -17.79 22.68
CA THR A 159 -1.02 -17.52 21.25
C THR A 159 -0.59 -16.06 21.06
N TYR A 160 0.60 -15.83 20.50
CA TYR A 160 1.04 -14.47 20.15
C TYR A 160 1.65 -14.39 18.76
N TYR A 161 1.38 -13.28 18.04
CA TYR A 161 1.97 -12.99 16.73
C TYR A 161 3.35 -12.34 16.88
N ARG A 162 4.33 -12.83 16.11
CA ARG A 162 5.63 -12.21 15.86
C ARG A 162 5.68 -11.65 14.43
N GLY A 163 6.15 -10.42 14.28
CA GLY A 163 6.43 -9.86 12.96
C GLY A 163 7.61 -10.57 12.29
N ARG A 164 7.39 -11.13 11.10
CA ARG A 164 8.44 -11.79 10.29
C ARG A 164 8.44 -11.29 8.86
N LEU A 165 9.63 -11.17 8.29
CA LEU A 165 9.84 -11.12 6.85
C LEU A 165 10.21 -12.51 6.35
N HIS A 166 9.30 -13.16 5.66
CA HIS A 166 9.54 -14.41 4.95
C HIS A 166 10.15 -14.09 3.58
N ILE A 167 11.23 -14.77 3.21
CA ILE A 167 12.04 -14.46 2.04
C ILE A 167 12.00 -15.64 1.08
N PHE A 168 11.70 -15.35 -0.17
CA PHE A 168 11.61 -16.29 -1.27
C PHE A 168 12.55 -15.87 -2.41
N ASP A 169 13.05 -16.83 -3.18
CA ASP A 169 13.66 -16.56 -4.49
C ASP A 169 12.58 -16.11 -5.47
N THR A 170 12.74 -14.95 -6.10
CA THR A 170 11.74 -14.39 -7.03
C THR A 170 11.51 -15.30 -8.24
N LYS A 171 12.57 -15.92 -8.76
CA LYS A 171 12.49 -16.72 -9.99
C LYS A 171 11.57 -17.92 -9.83
N ASN A 172 11.60 -18.62 -8.71
CA ASN A 172 10.81 -19.84 -8.50
C ASN A 172 9.79 -19.75 -7.36
N LEU A 173 9.72 -18.62 -6.65
CA LEU A 173 8.95 -18.49 -5.41
C LEU A 173 9.38 -19.54 -4.37
N ALA A 174 10.66 -19.95 -4.40
CA ALA A 174 11.18 -20.96 -3.48
C ALA A 174 11.53 -20.31 -2.14
N TYR A 175 10.98 -20.82 -1.04
CA TYR A 175 11.25 -20.31 0.30
C TYR A 175 12.73 -20.44 0.66
N LYS A 176 13.35 -19.35 1.11
CA LYS A 176 14.76 -19.28 1.49
C LYS A 176 14.92 -19.32 2.99
N ARG A 177 14.30 -18.35 3.68
CA ARG A 177 14.46 -18.11 5.13
C ARG A 177 13.42 -17.11 5.61
N TYR A 178 13.41 -16.86 6.92
CA TYR A 178 12.74 -15.70 7.50
C TYR A 178 13.71 -14.84 8.30
N VAL A 179 13.28 -13.62 8.59
CA VAL A 179 13.92 -12.68 9.51
C VAL A 179 12.87 -12.26 10.53
N ASP A 180 13.16 -12.43 11.82
CA ASP A 180 12.32 -11.88 12.89
C ASP A 180 12.52 -10.36 12.94
N LEU A 181 11.42 -9.60 12.91
CA LEU A 181 11.43 -8.13 12.98
C LEU A 181 11.51 -7.62 14.43
N GLU A 182 11.61 -8.53 15.38
CA GLU A 182 11.66 -8.27 16.81
C GLU A 182 12.65 -9.22 17.46
N THR A 183 13.35 -8.73 18.49
CA THR A 183 14.23 -9.58 19.29
C THR A 183 13.44 -10.40 20.31
N ASP A 184 14.03 -11.52 20.73
CA ASP A 184 13.48 -12.35 21.80
C ASP A 184 13.43 -11.66 23.16
N ASP A 185 14.09 -10.52 23.36
CA ASP A 185 14.05 -9.79 24.64
C ASP A 185 13.21 -8.50 24.57
N ALA A 186 12.55 -8.23 23.43
CA ALA A 186 11.76 -7.01 23.27
C ALA A 186 10.60 -6.97 24.29
N PRO A 187 10.47 -5.87 25.08
CA PRO A 187 9.42 -5.75 26.11
C PRO A 187 8.01 -5.59 25.51
N TYR A 188 7.95 -5.15 24.25
CA TYR A 188 6.71 -4.98 23.49
C TYR A 188 6.72 -5.84 22.24
N ARG A 189 5.52 -6.24 21.83
CA ARG A 189 5.19 -6.79 20.51
C ARG A 189 4.54 -5.69 19.68
N LYS A 190 4.95 -5.59 18.43
CA LYS A 190 4.56 -4.58 17.44
C LYS A 190 3.85 -5.28 16.29
N ASN A 191 2.84 -4.60 15.75
CA ASN A 191 2.14 -5.09 14.56
C ASN A 191 2.61 -4.31 13.34
N TYR A 192 3.54 -4.89 12.58
CA TYR A 192 3.99 -4.29 11.33
C TYR A 192 2.98 -4.57 10.22
N SER A 193 2.21 -3.54 9.86
CA SER A 193 1.13 -3.63 8.87
C SER A 193 1.61 -3.37 7.44
N SER A 194 2.64 -2.55 7.27
CA SER A 194 3.32 -2.32 5.99
C SER A 194 4.82 -2.03 6.15
N MET A 195 5.56 -2.27 5.07
CA MET A 195 6.94 -1.87 4.86
C MET A 195 7.05 -1.09 3.55
N GLN A 196 7.80 0.03 3.59
CA GLN A 196 8.21 0.77 2.40
C GLN A 196 9.73 0.64 2.22
N VAL A 197 10.17 0.32 1.01
CA VAL A 197 11.60 0.22 0.68
C VAL A 197 12.08 1.53 0.03
N ILE A 198 13.10 2.15 0.61
CA ILE A 198 13.71 3.40 0.13
C ILE A 198 15.23 3.24 0.22
N ASN A 199 15.93 3.45 -0.90
CA ASN A 199 17.40 3.40 -0.96
C ASN A 199 18.03 2.14 -0.31
N GLY A 200 17.40 0.98 -0.46
CA GLY A 200 17.91 -0.28 0.10
C GLY A 200 17.60 -0.51 1.58
N VAL A 201 16.80 0.35 2.19
CA VAL A 201 16.30 0.21 3.57
C VAL A 201 14.79 0.02 3.55
N GLY A 202 14.32 -1.03 4.21
CA GLY A 202 12.91 -1.28 4.49
C GLY A 202 12.48 -0.58 5.77
N TYR A 203 11.49 0.31 5.71
CA TYR A 203 10.93 1.00 6.86
C TYR A 203 9.57 0.37 7.20
N CYS A 204 9.50 -0.33 8.34
CA CYS A 204 8.27 -0.91 8.86
C CYS A 204 7.60 0.05 9.84
N PHE A 205 6.30 0.22 9.67
CA PHE A 205 5.49 1.02 10.57
C PHE A 205 4.66 0.13 11.50
N SER A 206 4.62 0.53 12.77
CA SER A 206 3.77 -0.03 13.82
C SER A 206 2.95 1.13 14.38
N ASP A 207 1.62 1.09 14.23
CA ASP A 207 0.69 2.06 14.82
C ASP A 207 0.40 1.75 16.29
N VAL A 208 0.51 0.47 16.66
CA VAL A 208 0.23 -0.03 18.00
C VAL A 208 1.23 -1.08 18.45
N LYS A 209 1.53 -1.05 19.74
CA LYS A 209 2.31 -2.06 20.44
C LYS A 209 1.56 -2.61 21.63
N ARG A 210 1.96 -3.79 22.09
CA ARG A 210 1.40 -4.44 23.29
C ARG A 210 2.53 -5.00 24.14
N LYS A 211 2.36 -5.05 25.45
CA LYS A 211 3.33 -5.74 26.33
C LYS A 211 3.31 -7.23 26.02
N ARG A 212 4.46 -7.87 26.10
CA ARG A 212 4.63 -9.27 25.69
C ARG A 212 3.74 -10.28 26.43
N HIS A 213 3.35 -9.99 27.68
CA HIS A 213 2.59 -10.90 28.56
C HIS A 213 1.28 -10.27 29.05
N ASP A 214 0.72 -9.33 28.29
CA ASP A 214 -0.52 -8.63 28.66
C ASP A 214 -1.55 -8.77 27.54
N THR A 215 -2.79 -9.06 27.94
CA THR A 215 -3.92 -9.27 27.03
C THR A 215 -4.72 -7.97 26.77
N THR A 216 -4.38 -6.86 27.43
CA THR A 216 -5.10 -5.56 27.28
C THR A 216 -4.26 -4.33 27.64
N PRO A 217 -4.59 -3.12 27.11
CA PRO A 217 -4.97 -2.76 25.75
C PRO A 217 -3.73 -2.40 24.89
N MET A 218 -3.92 -2.32 23.57
CA MET A 218 -2.91 -1.82 22.64
C MET A 218 -2.54 -0.36 22.98
N GLU A 219 -1.24 -0.08 23.07
CA GLU A 219 -0.69 1.25 23.30
C GLU A 219 -0.25 1.83 21.93
N PRO A 220 -0.42 3.15 21.68
CA PRO A 220 0.14 3.77 20.49
C PRO A 220 1.65 3.54 20.40
N ASP A 221 2.14 3.22 19.21
CA ASP A 221 3.56 3.07 18.94
C ASP A 221 4.04 4.22 18.06
N ASN A 222 5.15 4.84 18.46
CA ASN A 222 5.76 5.96 17.75
C ASN A 222 7.14 5.62 17.21
N THR A 223 7.35 4.36 16.87
CA THR A 223 8.63 3.87 16.36
C THR A 223 8.50 3.35 14.94
N LEU A 224 9.54 3.60 14.14
CA LEU A 224 9.77 2.94 12.88
C LEU A 224 10.89 1.92 13.05
N LEU A 225 10.74 0.74 12.47
CA LEU A 225 11.84 -0.20 12.32
C LEU A 225 12.45 -0.02 10.94
N SER A 226 13.73 0.35 10.88
CA SER A 226 14.50 0.28 9.63
C SER A 226 15.24 -1.05 9.53
N TYR A 227 15.16 -1.70 8.39
CA TYR A 227 15.88 -2.93 8.03
C TYR A 227 16.74 -2.67 6.79
N GLU A 228 18.06 -2.67 6.94
CA GLU A 228 19.01 -2.52 5.83
C GLU A 228 19.17 -3.87 5.12
N PHE A 229 18.72 -3.97 3.86
CA PHE A 229 18.72 -5.25 3.15
C PHE A 229 20.14 -5.75 2.85
N ALA A 230 21.13 -4.85 2.69
CA ALA A 230 22.49 -5.25 2.37
C ALA A 230 23.23 -5.89 3.56
N THR A 231 22.98 -5.40 4.78
CA THR A 231 23.71 -5.80 6.00
C THR A 231 22.87 -6.66 6.94
N GLY A 232 21.54 -6.60 6.80
CA GLY A 232 20.59 -7.17 7.75
C GLY A 232 20.47 -6.38 9.06
N GLU A 233 21.09 -5.18 9.14
CA GLU A 233 21.03 -4.35 10.32
C GLU A 233 19.61 -3.82 10.55
N MET A 234 19.18 -3.88 11.82
CA MET A 234 17.91 -3.33 12.26
C MET A 234 18.14 -2.20 13.24
N LYS A 235 17.36 -1.13 13.08
CA LYS A 235 17.37 0.02 13.99
C LYS A 235 15.97 0.53 14.23
N GLU A 236 15.66 0.79 15.49
CA GLU A 236 14.46 1.52 15.85
C GLU A 236 14.70 3.03 15.77
N ILE A 237 13.77 3.73 15.15
CA ILE A 237 13.77 5.17 14.99
C ILE A 237 12.55 5.70 15.74
N SER A 238 12.78 6.47 16.81
CA SER A 238 11.71 7.17 17.51
C SER A 238 11.24 8.37 16.71
N LEU A 239 9.93 8.45 16.47
CA LEU A 239 9.28 9.60 15.86
C LEU A 239 8.85 10.60 16.94
N THR A 240 8.91 11.88 16.58
CA THR A 240 8.41 12.96 17.44
C THR A 240 6.90 13.09 17.24
N GLY A 241 6.09 12.65 18.21
CA GLY A 241 4.63 12.62 18.13
C GLY A 241 4.06 11.21 18.01
N THR A 242 2.73 11.08 18.07
CA THR A 242 2.07 9.78 17.89
C THR A 242 1.69 9.62 16.43
N PRO A 243 2.36 8.72 15.68
CA PRO A 243 2.00 8.46 14.31
C PRO A 243 0.68 7.72 14.28
N VAL A 244 -0.20 8.18 13.40
CA VAL A 244 -1.55 7.65 13.27
C VAL A 244 -1.58 6.63 12.14
N LYS A 245 -0.87 6.87 11.03
CA LYS A 245 -0.96 6.09 9.79
C LYS A 245 0.27 6.22 8.90
N TRP A 246 0.60 5.15 8.19
CA TRP A 246 1.49 5.12 7.02
C TRP A 246 0.66 5.24 5.74
N LEU A 247 1.07 6.09 4.78
CA LEU A 247 0.17 6.48 3.66
C LEU A 247 0.76 6.41 2.25
N SER A 248 2.03 6.03 2.03
CA SER A 248 2.63 6.25 0.70
C SER A 248 3.59 5.18 0.18
N LYS A 249 3.72 5.22 -1.15
CA LYS A 249 4.61 4.47 -2.05
C LYS A 249 5.68 5.37 -2.69
N SER A 250 6.28 6.29 -1.95
CA SER A 250 7.38 7.09 -2.51
C SER A 250 8.69 6.30 -2.48
N SER A 251 9.45 6.33 -3.57
CA SER A 251 10.80 5.75 -3.63
C SER A 251 11.89 6.65 -3.04
N ALA A 252 11.54 7.88 -2.65
CA ALA A 252 12.48 8.88 -2.12
C ALA A 252 12.05 9.45 -0.76
N TYR A 253 10.75 9.42 -0.45
CA TYR A 253 10.21 10.02 0.76
C TYR A 253 9.64 8.97 1.70
N LEU A 254 9.97 9.11 2.97
CA LEU A 254 9.26 8.45 4.05
C LEU A 254 8.05 9.33 4.41
N ILE A 255 6.83 8.79 4.31
CA ILE A 255 5.59 9.57 4.45
C ILE A 255 4.65 8.97 5.47
N TYR A 256 4.35 9.73 6.51
CA TYR A 256 3.54 9.30 7.64
C TYR A 256 2.69 10.45 8.17
N VAL A 257 1.61 10.12 8.88
CA VAL A 257 0.76 11.13 9.54
C VAL A 257 0.98 11.09 11.03
N LEU A 258 1.17 12.27 11.63
CA LEU A 258 1.21 12.45 13.08
C LEU A 258 -0.11 13.07 13.56
N ALA A 259 -0.60 12.59 14.70
CA ALA A 259 -1.59 13.32 15.49
C ALA A 259 -0.80 14.23 16.42
N ASP A 260 -0.92 15.54 16.21
CA ASP A 260 -0.27 16.53 17.06
C ASP A 260 -1.19 16.86 18.28
N GLU A 261 -2.53 16.79 18.12
CA GLU A 261 -3.58 16.95 19.16
C GLU A 261 -4.87 16.18 18.78
N GLU A 262 -5.85 15.97 19.68
CA GLU A 262 -7.10 15.19 19.45
C GLU A 262 -7.89 15.57 18.17
N THR A 263 -7.65 16.74 17.59
CA THR A 263 -8.40 17.27 16.43
C THR A 263 -7.54 17.68 15.24
N LYS A 264 -6.20 17.57 15.31
CA LYS A 264 -5.30 18.03 14.24
C LYS A 264 -4.27 16.96 13.90
N SER A 265 -4.22 16.62 12.61
CA SER A 265 -3.22 15.72 12.06
C SER A 265 -2.34 16.45 11.07
N SER A 266 -1.09 16.04 10.97
CA SER A 266 -0.14 16.59 10.02
C SER A 266 0.49 15.46 9.21
N LEU A 267 0.59 15.69 7.90
CA LEU A 267 1.29 14.81 6.99
C LEU A 267 2.77 15.21 6.98
N ARG A 268 3.63 14.28 7.38
CA ARG A 268 5.08 14.41 7.37
C ARG A 268 5.66 13.71 6.15
N LEU A 269 6.54 14.39 5.43
CA LEU A 269 7.31 13.81 4.32
C LEU A 269 8.79 14.07 4.60
N VAL A 270 9.55 13.00 4.80
CA VAL A 270 11.01 13.09 5.02
C VAL A 270 11.71 12.58 3.78
N ASN A 271 12.50 13.44 3.12
CA ASN A 271 13.34 13.02 2.02
C ASN A 271 14.50 12.19 2.57
N MET A 272 14.55 10.90 2.24
CA MET A 272 15.54 9.99 2.83
C MET A 272 16.94 10.14 2.22
N THR A 273 17.10 10.95 1.18
CA THR A 273 18.40 11.28 0.58
C THR A 273 18.97 12.57 1.17
N THR A 274 18.15 13.62 1.35
CA THR A 274 18.62 14.93 1.85
C THR A 274 18.44 15.11 3.35
N GLY A 275 17.50 14.38 3.96
CA GLY A 275 17.07 14.56 5.34
C GLY A 275 16.05 15.68 5.53
N ASP A 276 15.64 16.36 4.46
CA ASP A 276 14.66 17.45 4.55
C ASP A 276 13.29 16.91 4.96
N GLU A 277 12.66 17.59 5.92
CA GLU A 277 11.30 17.27 6.38
C GLU A 277 10.32 18.37 5.93
N TYR A 278 9.20 17.92 5.38
CA TYR A 278 8.09 18.77 4.94
C TYR A 278 6.84 18.41 5.73
N ILE A 279 6.13 19.45 6.16
CA ILE A 279 4.93 19.35 6.99
C ILE A 279 3.76 19.92 6.22
N LEU A 280 2.75 19.09 5.95
CA LEU A 280 1.52 19.49 5.28
C LEU A 280 0.30 19.31 6.22
N PRO A 281 -0.69 20.20 6.17
CA PRO A 281 -1.93 20.01 6.92
C PRO A 281 -2.70 18.80 6.37
N ALA A 282 -3.15 17.91 7.25
CA ALA A 282 -3.86 16.68 6.89
C ALA A 282 -5.40 16.84 6.86
N ASP A 283 -5.90 18.03 7.18
CA ASP A 283 -7.31 18.29 7.48
C ASP A 283 -8.24 17.86 6.32
N GLU A 284 -9.32 17.13 6.67
CA GLU A 284 -10.42 16.58 5.83
C GLU A 284 -10.06 15.65 4.66
N LEU A 285 -8.86 15.72 4.09
CA LEU A 285 -8.47 14.97 2.88
C LEU A 285 -7.90 13.58 3.18
N ILE A 286 -7.35 13.38 4.38
CA ILE A 286 -6.62 12.16 4.74
C ILE A 286 -7.49 11.19 5.58
N GLY A 287 -8.24 10.33 4.89
CA GLY A 287 -8.93 9.17 5.46
C GLY A 287 -8.03 7.92 5.62
N GLN A 288 -8.53 6.86 6.27
CA GLN A 288 -7.80 5.59 6.51
C GLN A 288 -7.29 4.89 5.23
N SER A 289 -7.97 5.07 4.09
CA SER A 289 -7.63 4.46 2.80
C SER A 289 -6.93 5.42 1.84
N SER A 290 -6.43 6.56 2.33
CA SER A 290 -5.82 7.56 1.45
C SER A 290 -4.48 7.07 0.94
N GLN A 291 -4.21 7.34 -0.33
CA GLN A 291 -2.89 7.17 -0.92
C GLN A 291 -2.21 8.52 -1.06
N ILE A 292 -0.90 8.55 -0.91
CA ILE A 292 -0.12 9.77 -1.06
C ILE A 292 1.07 9.45 -1.95
N ASP A 293 1.50 10.39 -2.78
CA ASP A 293 2.75 10.28 -3.54
C ASP A 293 3.34 11.66 -3.82
N VAL A 294 4.64 11.69 -4.16
CA VAL A 294 5.38 12.90 -4.50
C VAL A 294 5.74 12.89 -5.97
N ILE A 295 5.26 13.88 -6.71
CA ILE A 295 5.50 14.07 -8.14
C ILE A 295 6.60 15.11 -8.35
N ASN A 296 7.60 14.76 -9.15
CA ASN A 296 8.68 15.66 -9.58
C ASN A 296 9.44 16.32 -8.41
N ASN A 297 9.48 15.72 -7.23
CA ASN A 297 10.04 16.32 -6.00
C ASN A 297 9.50 17.72 -5.69
N GLN A 298 8.31 18.05 -6.18
CA GLN A 298 7.72 19.39 -6.05
C GLN A 298 6.28 19.34 -5.57
N TYR A 299 5.50 18.35 -5.99
CA TYR A 299 4.08 18.28 -5.69
C TYR A 299 3.76 17.04 -4.86
N VAL A 300 2.92 17.20 -3.85
CA VAL A 300 2.33 16.08 -3.12
C VAL A 300 0.91 15.91 -3.60
N VAL A 301 0.57 14.70 -4.04
CA VAL A 301 -0.80 14.36 -4.41
C VAL A 301 -1.40 13.48 -3.34
N VAL A 302 -2.54 13.92 -2.83
CA VAL A 302 -3.31 13.21 -1.81
C VAL A 302 -4.58 12.67 -2.45
N ALA A 303 -4.64 11.36 -2.45
CA ALA A 303 -5.64 10.54 -3.07
C ALA A 303 -6.58 10.04 -1.96
N GLY A 304 -7.55 10.89 -1.56
CA GLY A 304 -8.47 10.64 -0.45
C GLY A 304 -9.77 9.94 -0.89
N LYS A 305 -10.70 9.76 0.06
CA LYS A 305 -11.98 9.03 -0.16
C LYS A 305 -12.81 9.56 -1.34
N ASN A 306 -12.89 10.89 -1.45
CA ASN A 306 -13.74 11.59 -2.42
C ASN A 306 -13.01 12.73 -3.15
N HIS A 307 -11.72 12.88 -2.92
CA HIS A 307 -10.95 14.06 -3.29
C HIS A 307 -9.60 13.66 -3.85
N LEU A 308 -9.14 14.41 -4.85
CA LEU A 308 -7.76 14.42 -5.30
C LEU A 308 -7.19 15.80 -4.97
N GLY A 309 -6.41 15.86 -3.89
CA GLY A 309 -5.76 17.07 -3.42
C GLY A 309 -4.35 17.20 -4.00
N LEU A 310 -3.93 18.44 -4.26
CA LEU A 310 -2.59 18.79 -4.70
C LEU A 310 -1.98 19.80 -3.72
N TYR A 311 -0.75 19.54 -3.29
CA TYR A 311 0.05 20.44 -2.46
C TYR A 311 1.37 20.74 -3.15
N ASP A 312 1.90 21.93 -2.90
CA ASP A 312 3.28 22.30 -3.20
C ASP A 312 4.15 21.89 -2.01
N LEU A 313 5.11 20.99 -2.25
CA LEU A 313 5.99 20.43 -1.23
C LEU A 313 6.87 21.52 -0.60
N LEU A 314 7.43 22.42 -1.42
CA LEU A 314 8.39 23.43 -0.99
C LEU A 314 7.76 24.50 -0.10
N THR A 315 6.55 24.94 -0.44
CA THR A 315 5.83 25.99 0.29
C THR A 315 4.86 25.46 1.32
N GLY A 316 4.64 24.13 1.35
CA GLY A 316 3.64 23.49 2.20
C GLY A 316 2.19 23.89 1.88
N THR A 317 1.95 24.52 0.73
CA THR A 317 0.68 25.18 0.41
C THR A 317 -0.25 24.23 -0.33
N PHE A 318 -1.52 24.20 0.07
CA PHE A 318 -2.58 23.54 -0.68
C PHE A 318 -2.85 24.29 -1.99
N LEU A 319 -2.75 23.60 -3.12
CA LEU A 319 -2.83 24.20 -4.45
C LEU A 319 -4.20 23.99 -5.12
N ASP A 320 -4.74 22.78 -5.05
CA ASP A 320 -5.93 22.41 -5.81
C ASP A 320 -6.67 21.20 -5.21
N ASP A 321 -7.98 21.12 -5.44
CA ASP A 321 -8.85 20.00 -5.06
C ASP A 321 -9.74 19.60 -6.22
N ILE A 322 -9.79 18.31 -6.52
CA ILE A 322 -10.82 17.74 -7.37
C ILE A 322 -11.74 16.86 -6.55
N LYS A 323 -12.99 17.30 -6.40
CA LYS A 323 -14.08 16.46 -5.90
C LYS A 323 -14.40 15.38 -6.94
N LEU A 324 -14.16 14.13 -6.55
CA LEU A 324 -14.32 12.97 -7.40
C LEU A 324 -15.76 12.42 -7.39
N LYS A 325 -16.55 12.69 -6.33
CA LYS A 325 -17.98 12.33 -6.24
C LYS A 325 -18.92 13.50 -6.51
N LYS A 326 -20.10 13.19 -7.04
CA LYS A 326 -21.22 14.14 -7.15
C LYS A 326 -22.19 14.07 -5.97
N LYS A 327 -22.22 12.97 -5.20
CA LYS A 327 -23.10 12.75 -4.03
C LYS A 327 -22.37 11.99 -2.91
N GLU A 328 -22.73 12.27 -1.66
CA GLU A 328 -22.05 11.75 -0.45
C GLU A 328 -22.20 10.23 -0.26
N ASP A 329 -23.27 9.62 -0.79
CA ASP A 329 -23.63 8.21 -0.56
C ASP A 329 -23.08 7.20 -1.59
N GLU A 330 -22.35 7.67 -2.61
CA GLU A 330 -21.67 6.77 -3.55
C GLU A 330 -20.48 6.10 -2.85
N ALA A 331 -20.20 4.81 -3.09
CA ALA A 331 -19.15 4.14 -2.30
C ALA A 331 -17.73 4.57 -2.67
N ASP A 332 -16.80 4.11 -1.85
CA ASP A 332 -15.40 4.51 -1.78
C ASP A 332 -14.70 4.45 -3.15
N MET A 333 -13.93 5.52 -3.44
CA MET A 333 -13.20 5.66 -4.69
C MET A 333 -11.79 5.18 -4.48
N LEU A 334 -11.27 4.52 -5.51
CA LEU A 334 -9.91 4.04 -5.48
C LEU A 334 -9.03 5.00 -6.29
N VAL A 335 -8.24 5.78 -5.58
CA VAL A 335 -7.35 6.77 -6.19
C VAL A 335 -5.94 6.18 -6.17
N LYS A 336 -5.35 5.89 -7.34
CA LYS A 336 -4.03 5.24 -7.44
C LYS A 336 -3.03 6.06 -8.24
N LEU A 337 -2.02 6.55 -7.54
CA LEU A 337 -0.91 7.28 -8.15
C LEU A 337 0.00 6.30 -8.88
N SER A 338 0.27 6.59 -10.14
CA SER A 338 1.27 5.89 -10.93
C SER A 338 1.69 6.76 -12.09
N TYR A 339 2.83 6.44 -12.68
CA TYR A 339 3.39 7.18 -13.80
C TYR A 339 3.59 6.18 -14.94
N LEU A 340 3.02 6.49 -16.09
CA LEU A 340 3.34 5.78 -17.31
C LEU A 340 4.77 6.19 -17.66
N SER A 341 5.72 5.26 -17.69
CA SER A 341 7.03 5.48 -18.29
C SER A 341 6.98 5.18 -19.78
#